data_AF-A0AB74L166-F1
#
_entry.id   AF-A0AB74L166-F1
#
_cell.length_a   1.000
_cell.length_b   1.000
_cell.length_c   1.000
_cell.angle_alpha   90.00
_cell.angle_beta   90.00
_cell.angle_gamma   90.00
#
_symmetry.space_group_name_H-M   'P 1'
#
loop_
_entity.id
_entity.type
_entity.pdbx_description
1 polymer ?
#
loop_
_entity_poly.entity_id
_entity_poly.type
_entity_poly.pdbx_seq_one_letter_code
_entity_poly.pdbx_strand_id
1 'polypeptide(L)'
;MNKWKFLRIALISFIAVSSLFTPLEPKANPAINLSALGVIFVFTFLALLFVVGMQVVNPPSTKVWHKPDWNRNPFSLEDPIQFFHLAAYIMLVQGAVVLFRLLLSSIPFYLESLVPFIIGAGALIGIKLAMLFFRVKYAENT
;
A
#
# COMPACT_ATOMS: atom_id res chain seq x y z
N MET A 1 -23.39 -4.04 10.80
CA MET A 1 -22.15 -4.70 10.31
C MET A 1 -21.38 -3.72 9.44
N ASN A 2 -20.05 -3.60 9.61
CA ASN A 2 -19.28 -2.62 8.87
C ASN A 2 -18.90 -3.11 7.46
N LYS A 3 -19.70 -2.72 6.46
CA LYS A 3 -19.53 -3.11 5.05
C LYS A 3 -18.11 -2.86 4.49
N TRP A 4 -17.45 -1.80 4.92
CA TRP A 4 -16.12 -1.44 4.40
C TRP A 4 -15.04 -2.38 4.88
N LYS A 5 -15.12 -2.83 6.13
CA LYS A 5 -14.21 -3.84 6.67
C LYS A 5 -14.32 -5.14 5.87
N PHE A 6 -15.53 -5.60 5.61
CA PHE A 6 -15.77 -6.82 4.82
C PHE A 6 -15.29 -6.66 3.37
N LEU A 7 -15.53 -5.50 2.74
CA LEU A 7 -15.02 -5.23 1.40
C LEU A 7 -13.49 -5.29 1.34
N ARG A 8 -12.80 -4.66 2.30
CA ARG A 8 -11.32 -4.69 2.38
C ARG A 8 -10.80 -6.12 2.54
N ILE A 9 -11.40 -6.90 3.45
CA ILE A 9 -11.04 -8.32 3.64
C ILE A 9 -11.27 -9.10 2.36
N ALA A 10 -12.41 -8.93 1.69
CA ALA A 10 -12.71 -9.62 0.44
C ALA A 10 -11.69 -9.28 -0.66
N LEU A 11 -11.33 -8.01 -0.82
CA LEU A 11 -10.32 -7.58 -1.79
C LEU A 11 -8.93 -8.14 -1.47
N ILE A 12 -8.51 -8.09 -0.20
CA ILE A 12 -7.22 -8.64 0.23
C ILE A 12 -7.17 -10.16 0.01
N SER A 13 -8.23 -10.88 0.39
CA SER A 13 -8.35 -12.33 0.16
C SER A 13 -8.37 -12.68 -1.32
N PHE A 14 -9.08 -11.90 -2.14
CA PHE A 14 -9.09 -12.07 -3.59
C PHE A 14 -7.68 -11.94 -4.18
N ILE A 15 -6.92 -10.92 -3.75
CA ILE A 15 -5.53 -10.76 -4.18
C ILE A 15 -4.64 -11.89 -3.68
N ALA A 16 -4.84 -12.36 -2.44
CA ALA A 16 -4.09 -13.51 -1.92
C ALA A 16 -4.29 -14.75 -2.80
N VAL A 17 -5.54 -15.05 -3.15
CA VAL A 17 -5.88 -16.20 -4.01
C VAL A 17 -5.36 -15.99 -5.44
N SER A 18 -5.54 -14.82 -6.04
CA SER A 18 -5.04 -14.57 -7.40
C SER A 18 -3.50 -14.64 -7.49
N SER A 19 -2.81 -14.24 -6.41
CA SER A 19 -1.35 -14.33 -6.31
C SER A 19 -0.84 -15.78 -6.29
N LEU A 20 -1.69 -16.76 -5.97
CA LEU A 20 -1.35 -18.19 -6.09
C LEU A 20 -1.12 -18.64 -7.54
N PHE A 21 -1.70 -17.91 -8.50
CA PHE A 21 -1.64 -18.24 -9.92
C PHE A 21 -0.71 -17.31 -10.71
N THR A 22 -0.04 -16.36 -10.05
CA THR A 22 0.92 -15.48 -10.72
C THR A 22 2.14 -16.28 -11.19
N PRO A 23 2.63 -16.11 -12.43
CA PRO A 23 3.87 -16.74 -12.88
C PRO A 23 5.05 -16.37 -11.98
N LEU A 24 5.86 -17.36 -11.60
CA LEU A 24 7.04 -17.19 -10.75
C LEU A 24 8.27 -16.99 -11.62
N GLU A 25 8.36 -15.83 -12.24
CA GLU A 25 9.48 -15.47 -13.10
C GLU A 25 9.71 -13.96 -13.03
N PRO A 26 10.96 -13.49 -13.18
CA PRO A 26 11.25 -12.07 -13.34
C PRO A 26 10.68 -11.58 -14.67
N LYS A 27 10.02 -10.41 -14.65
CA LYS A 27 9.41 -9.80 -15.83
C LYS A 27 10.13 -8.54 -16.27
N ALA A 28 10.89 -7.90 -15.38
CA ALA A 28 11.62 -6.68 -15.68
C ALA A 28 12.85 -6.96 -16.56
N ASN A 29 13.02 -6.14 -17.61
CA ASN A 29 14.23 -6.10 -18.42
C ASN A 29 14.67 -4.64 -18.60
N PRO A 30 15.79 -4.20 -17.98
CA PRO A 30 16.74 -4.99 -17.18
C PRO A 30 16.15 -5.48 -15.84
N ALA A 31 16.78 -6.51 -15.26
CA ALA A 31 16.34 -7.08 -13.98
C ALA A 31 16.40 -6.05 -12.84
N ILE A 32 15.42 -6.11 -11.94
CA ILE A 32 15.38 -5.25 -10.75
C ILE A 32 16.58 -5.54 -9.85
N ASN A 33 17.36 -4.50 -9.56
CA ASN A 33 18.48 -4.55 -8.62
C ASN A 33 18.10 -3.89 -7.28
N LEU A 34 19.00 -3.96 -6.29
CA LEU A 34 18.75 -3.37 -4.96
C LEU A 34 18.54 -1.85 -5.00
N SER A 35 19.26 -1.13 -5.85
CA SER A 35 19.04 0.31 -6.01
C SER A 35 17.64 0.64 -6.52
N ALA A 36 17.11 -0.16 -7.46
CA ALA A 36 15.75 0.00 -7.95
C ALA A 36 14.72 -0.27 -6.84
N LEU A 37 14.92 -1.28 -5.99
CA LEU A 37 14.06 -1.50 -4.81
C LEU A 37 14.11 -0.32 -3.85
N GLY A 38 15.30 0.24 -3.58
CA GLY A 38 15.46 1.44 -2.76
C GLY A 38 14.71 2.64 -3.34
N VAL A 39 14.81 2.86 -4.65
CA VAL A 39 14.08 3.93 -5.36
C VAL A 39 12.57 3.70 -5.28
N ILE A 40 12.08 2.47 -5.53
CA ILE A 40 10.65 2.13 -5.42
C ILE A 40 10.14 2.41 -4.01
N PHE A 41 10.89 2.00 -2.99
CA PHE A 41 10.55 2.25 -1.59
C PHE A 41 10.40 3.75 -1.30
N VAL A 42 11.45 4.53 -1.63
CA VAL A 42 11.49 5.98 -1.38
C VAL A 42 10.40 6.70 -2.15
N PHE A 43 10.28 6.40 -3.44
CA PHE A 43 9.27 6.97 -4.31
C PHE A 43 7.86 6.68 -3.79
N THR A 44 7.59 5.46 -3.29
CA THR A 44 6.25 5.10 -2.80
C THR A 44 5.80 6.00 -1.64
N PHE A 45 6.64 6.17 -0.61
CA PHE A 45 6.23 7.01 0.52
C PHE A 45 6.23 8.51 0.16
N LEU A 46 7.15 8.97 -0.70
CA LEU A 46 7.17 10.37 -1.16
C LEU A 46 5.94 10.69 -2.03
N ALA A 47 5.57 9.80 -2.95
CA ALA A 47 4.37 9.94 -3.77
C ALA A 47 3.11 9.97 -2.92
N LEU A 48 3.02 9.11 -1.90
CA LEU A 48 1.92 9.14 -0.94
C LEU A 48 1.87 10.48 -0.18
N LEU A 49 3.01 10.93 0.36
CA LEU A 49 3.10 12.22 1.05
C LEU A 49 2.69 13.38 0.14
N PHE A 50 3.08 13.34 -1.13
CA PHE A 50 2.66 14.33 -2.12
C PHE A 50 1.15 14.28 -2.35
N VAL A 51 0.57 13.11 -2.64
CA VAL A 51 -0.88 12.99 -2.90
C VAL A 51 -1.71 13.42 -1.69
N VAL A 52 -1.33 12.98 -0.49
CA VAL A 52 -2.00 13.37 0.75
C VAL A 52 -1.77 14.86 1.05
N GLY A 53 -0.56 15.36 0.87
CA GLY A 53 -0.23 16.77 1.08
C GLY A 53 -0.98 17.72 0.15
N MET A 54 -1.18 17.33 -1.11
CA MET A 54 -2.02 18.07 -2.06
C MET A 54 -3.47 18.21 -1.59
N GLN A 55 -3.96 17.31 -0.72
CA GLN A 55 -5.30 17.44 -0.15
C GLN A 55 -5.43 18.63 0.81
N VAL A 56 -4.32 19.20 1.32
CA VAL A 56 -4.39 20.37 2.21
C VAL A 56 -5.07 21.55 1.52
N VAL A 57 -4.84 21.71 0.22
CA VAL A 57 -5.38 22.79 -0.61
C VAL A 57 -6.54 22.34 -1.51
N ASN A 58 -6.92 21.06 -1.46
CA ASN A 58 -7.95 20.51 -2.32
C ASN A 58 -9.34 20.86 -1.79
N PRO A 59 -10.19 21.62 -2.51
CA PRO A 59 -11.50 22.05 -2.01
C PRO A 59 -12.45 20.91 -1.59
N PRO A 60 -12.47 19.74 -2.27
CA PRO A 60 -13.24 18.57 -1.86
C PRO A 60 -12.63 17.79 -0.68
N SER A 61 -11.43 18.13 -0.19
CA SER A 61 -10.84 17.42 0.96
C SER A 61 -11.69 17.62 2.20
N THR A 62 -11.80 16.56 3.02
CA THR A 62 -12.33 16.70 4.38
C THR A 62 -11.55 17.77 5.16
N LYS A 63 -12.27 18.57 5.96
CA LYS A 63 -11.65 19.60 6.81
C LYS A 63 -10.72 18.96 7.85
N VAL A 64 -11.21 17.88 8.46
CA VAL A 64 -10.50 17.02 9.40
C VAL A 64 -10.15 15.70 8.73
N TRP A 65 -8.88 15.34 8.76
CA TRP A 65 -8.39 14.09 8.21
C TRP A 65 -8.46 12.96 9.23
N HIS A 66 -8.68 11.74 8.75
CA HIS A 66 -8.94 10.62 9.62
C HIS A 66 -7.82 9.59 9.53
N LYS A 67 -7.44 9.05 10.69
CA LYS A 67 -6.48 7.96 10.75
C LYS A 67 -7.00 6.77 9.94
N PRO A 68 -6.11 5.92 9.41
CA PRO A 68 -6.54 4.71 8.72
C PRO A 68 -7.46 3.87 9.60
N ASP A 69 -8.63 3.53 9.06
CA ASP A 69 -9.64 2.76 9.76
C ASP A 69 -10.27 1.76 8.78
N TRP A 70 -10.36 0.50 9.20
CA TRP A 70 -11.01 -0.58 8.44
C TRP A 70 -12.50 -0.34 8.22
N ASN A 71 -13.10 0.50 9.07
CA ASN A 71 -14.51 0.80 9.07
C ASN A 71 -14.91 1.92 8.12
N ARG A 72 -13.93 2.59 7.47
CA ARG A 72 -14.13 3.73 6.58
C ARG A 72 -14.01 3.33 5.10
N ASN A 73 -14.72 4.06 4.25
CA ASN A 73 -14.68 3.87 2.81
C ASN A 73 -13.23 4.04 2.29
N PRO A 74 -12.58 2.98 1.75
CA PRO A 74 -11.24 3.10 1.20
C PRO A 74 -11.19 3.86 -0.13
N PHE A 75 -12.32 4.15 -0.76
CA PHE A 75 -12.38 4.84 -2.05
C PHE A 75 -12.88 6.28 -1.93
N SER A 76 -12.80 6.88 -0.73
CA SER A 76 -13.12 8.29 -0.55
C SER A 76 -12.02 9.16 -1.14
N LEU A 77 -12.37 10.02 -2.09
CA LEU A 77 -11.46 11.03 -2.63
C LEU A 77 -11.15 12.14 -1.62
N GLU A 78 -12.03 12.32 -0.63
CA GLU A 78 -11.89 13.33 0.43
C GLU A 78 -10.93 12.88 1.56
N ASP A 79 -10.62 11.57 1.61
CA ASP A 79 -9.77 10.93 2.63
C ASP A 79 -8.90 9.81 1.98
N PRO A 80 -7.98 10.18 1.05
CA PRO A 80 -7.26 9.22 0.23
C PRO A 80 -6.31 8.32 1.03
N ILE A 81 -6.00 8.66 2.29
CA ILE A 81 -5.18 7.81 3.16
C ILE A 81 -5.83 6.43 3.38
N GLN A 82 -7.16 6.35 3.32
CA GLN A 82 -7.90 5.09 3.44
C GLN A 82 -7.63 4.16 2.25
N PHE A 83 -7.50 4.73 1.04
CA PHE A 83 -7.12 4.01 -0.17
C PHE A 83 -5.71 3.45 -0.03
N PHE A 84 -4.75 4.32 0.32
CA PHE A 84 -3.35 3.92 0.47
C PHE A 84 -3.16 2.86 1.54
N HIS A 85 -3.95 2.91 2.62
CA HIS A 85 -3.93 1.86 3.64
C HIS A 85 -4.40 0.51 3.10
N LEU A 86 -5.51 0.47 2.35
CA LEU A 86 -5.95 -0.76 1.68
C LEU A 86 -4.91 -1.27 0.67
N ALA A 87 -4.40 -0.38 -0.18
CA ALA A 87 -3.40 -0.70 -1.19
C ALA A 87 -2.11 -1.28 -0.56
N ALA A 88 -1.68 -0.73 0.58
CA ALA A 88 -0.53 -1.25 1.32
C ALA A 88 -0.73 -2.71 1.74
N TYR A 89 -1.88 -3.06 2.31
CA TYR A 89 -2.17 -4.45 2.70
C TYR A 89 -2.29 -5.39 1.50
N ILE A 90 -2.90 -4.93 0.40
CA ILE A 90 -2.96 -5.69 -0.86
C ILE A 90 -1.54 -6.03 -1.34
N MET A 91 -0.65 -5.04 -1.37
CA MET A 91 0.73 -5.21 -1.84
C MET A 91 1.56 -6.11 -0.92
N LEU A 92 1.41 -5.97 0.40
CA LEU A 92 2.06 -6.84 1.38
C LEU A 92 1.60 -8.30 1.25
N VAL A 93 0.30 -8.54 1.11
CA VAL A 93 -0.26 -9.90 0.98
C VAL A 93 0.14 -10.52 -0.35
N GLN A 94 0.10 -9.77 -1.44
CA GLN A 94 0.60 -10.22 -2.74
C GLN A 94 2.08 -10.65 -2.64
N GLY A 95 2.94 -9.79 -2.06
CA GLY A 95 4.35 -10.10 -1.85
C GLY A 95 4.56 -11.32 -0.97
N ALA A 96 3.82 -11.44 0.14
CA ALA A 96 3.92 -12.58 1.04
C ALA A 96 3.53 -13.90 0.36
N VAL A 97 2.47 -13.93 -0.45
CA VAL A 97 2.06 -15.13 -1.18
C VAL A 97 3.10 -15.52 -2.24
N VAL A 98 3.63 -14.57 -2.99
CA VAL A 98 4.68 -14.84 -3.99
C VAL A 98 5.95 -15.38 -3.31
N LEU A 99 6.40 -14.76 -2.22
CA LEU A 99 7.56 -15.22 -1.46
C LEU A 99 7.34 -16.61 -0.87
N PHE A 100 6.16 -16.87 -0.30
CA PHE A 100 5.80 -18.19 0.21
C PHE A 100 5.84 -19.25 -0.90
N ARG A 101 5.33 -18.93 -2.09
CA ARG A 101 5.40 -19.85 -3.24
C ARG A 101 6.81 -20.08 -3.73
N LEU A 102 7.67 -19.05 -3.72
CA LEU A 102 9.09 -19.22 -4.05
C LEU A 102 9.78 -20.16 -3.07
N LEU A 103 9.51 -20.04 -1.76
CA LEU A 103 10.05 -20.93 -0.73
C LEU A 103 9.67 -22.40 -0.92
N LEU A 104 8.51 -22.68 -1.52
CA LEU A 104 8.01 -24.03 -1.79
C LEU A 104 8.37 -24.55 -3.20
N SER A 105 8.99 -23.72 -4.03
CA SER A 105 9.33 -24.05 -5.42
C SER A 105 10.82 -24.33 -5.60
N SER A 106 11.20 -24.93 -6.72
CA SER A 106 12.61 -25.05 -7.13
C SER A 106 13.14 -23.81 -7.86
N ILE A 107 12.34 -22.75 -7.98
CA ILE A 107 12.67 -21.53 -8.72
C ILE A 107 13.60 -20.67 -7.86
N PRO A 108 14.72 -20.16 -8.42
CA PRO A 108 15.62 -19.30 -7.67
C PRO A 108 14.94 -18.00 -7.27
N PHE A 109 15.29 -17.50 -6.09
CA PHE A 109 14.86 -16.19 -5.62
C PHE A 109 15.31 -15.09 -6.60
N TYR A 110 14.42 -14.14 -6.86
CA TYR A 110 14.70 -12.96 -7.70
C TYR A 110 14.19 -11.70 -7.03
N LEU A 111 14.95 -10.60 -7.08
CA LEU A 111 14.66 -9.36 -6.35
C LEU A 111 13.31 -8.73 -6.71
N GLU A 112 12.83 -8.89 -7.94
CA GLU A 112 11.53 -8.39 -8.36
C GLU A 112 10.37 -8.98 -7.52
N SER A 113 10.53 -10.19 -6.96
CA SER A 113 9.53 -10.79 -6.05
C SER A 113 9.30 -9.97 -4.77
N LEU A 114 10.24 -9.11 -4.39
CA LEU A 114 10.11 -8.20 -3.24
C LEU A 114 9.35 -6.92 -3.57
N VAL A 115 9.13 -6.57 -4.85
CA VAL A 115 8.55 -5.28 -5.25
C VAL A 115 7.21 -5.00 -4.56
N PRO A 116 6.22 -5.92 -4.54
CA PRO A 116 4.96 -5.66 -3.83
C PRO A 116 5.18 -5.43 -2.33
N PHE A 117 6.06 -6.20 -1.70
CA PHE A 117 6.34 -6.05 -0.28
C PHE A 117 6.99 -4.69 0.03
N ILE A 118 7.92 -4.25 -0.81
CA ILE A 118 8.59 -2.95 -0.71
C ILE A 118 7.61 -1.78 -0.91
N ILE A 119 6.71 -1.87 -1.90
CA ILE A 119 5.64 -0.86 -2.10
C ILE A 119 4.73 -0.82 -0.87
N GLY A 120 4.28 -1.98 -0.38
CA GLY A 120 3.42 -2.05 0.80
C GLY A 120 4.07 -1.45 2.06
N ALA A 121 5.33 -1.78 2.32
CA ALA A 121 6.09 -1.22 3.43
C ALA A 121 6.31 0.30 3.29
N GLY A 122 6.69 0.76 2.09
CA GLY A 122 6.83 2.18 1.78
C GLY A 122 5.52 2.94 2.02
N ALA A 123 4.39 2.40 1.56
CA ALA A 123 3.08 3.01 1.77
C ALA A 123 2.71 3.10 3.27
N LEU A 124 2.94 2.05 4.07
CA LEU A 124 2.70 2.10 5.52
C LEU A 124 3.57 3.14 6.24
N ILE A 125 4.82 3.30 5.82
CA ILE A 125 5.71 4.35 6.34
C ILE A 125 5.22 5.72 5.90
N GLY A 126 4.84 5.89 4.64
CA GLY A 126 4.24 7.12 4.11
C GLY A 126 2.99 7.55 4.89
N ILE A 127 2.11 6.60 5.24
CA ILE A 127 0.94 6.85 6.09
C ILE A 127 1.34 7.39 7.46
N LYS A 128 2.33 6.77 8.11
CA LYS A 128 2.83 7.24 9.42
C LYS A 128 3.45 8.62 9.32
N LEU A 129 4.24 8.87 8.28
CA LEU A 129 4.85 10.17 8.02
C LEU A 129 3.79 11.24 7.70
N ALA A 130 2.75 10.91 6.94
CA ALA A 130 1.64 11.82 6.67
C ALA A 130 0.92 12.23 7.96
N MET A 131 0.63 11.26 8.84
CA MET A 131 0.05 11.54 10.15
C MET A 131 0.95 12.40 11.03
N LEU A 132 2.28 12.26 10.90
CA LEU A 132 3.25 13.06 11.64
C LEU A 132 3.35 14.50 11.11
N PHE A 133 3.56 14.67 9.80
CA PHE A 133 3.76 15.98 9.18
C PHE A 133 2.48 16.81 9.15
N PHE A 134 1.32 16.18 8.96
CA PHE A 134 0.02 16.85 8.92
C PHE A 134 -0.78 16.64 10.21
N ARG A 135 -0.11 16.43 11.34
CA ARG A 135 -0.73 16.13 12.65
C ARG A 135 -1.88 17.06 13.03
N VAL A 136 -1.80 18.35 12.67
CA VAL A 136 -2.85 19.34 12.97
C VAL A 136 -4.17 18.97 12.29
N LYS A 137 -4.12 18.50 11.03
CA LYS A 137 -5.29 18.01 10.29
C LYS A 137 -5.89 16.73 10.88
N TYR A 138 -5.09 15.94 11.61
CA TYR A 138 -5.53 14.70 12.26
C TYR A 138 -5.93 14.87 13.73
N ALA A 139 -5.55 15.97 14.36
CA ALA A 139 -5.75 16.21 15.79
C ALA A 139 -7.16 16.71 16.14
N GLU A 140 -7.89 17.30 15.20
CA GLU A 140 -9.30 17.72 15.42
C GLU A 140 -10.28 16.52 15.57
N ASN A 141 -9.77 15.28 15.58
CA ASN A 141 -10.52 14.03 15.73
C ASN A 141 -10.34 13.35 17.12
N THR A 142 -9.72 14.02 18.10
CA THR A 142 -9.62 13.53 19.50
C THR A 142 -10.59 14.22 20.42
#